data_AF-A0A3A2Z3S0-F1
#
_entry.id   AF-A0A3A2Z3S0-F1
#
_cell.length_a   1.000
_cell.length_b   1.000
_cell.length_c   1.000
_cell.angle_alpha   90.00
_cell.angle_beta   90.00
_cell.angle_gamma   90.00
#
_symmetry.space_group_name_H-M   'P 1'
#
loop_
_entity.id
_entity.type
_entity.pdbx_description
1 polymer ?
#
loop_
_entity_poly.entity_id
_entity_poly.type
_entity_poly.pdbx_seq_one_letter_code
_entity_poly.pdbx_strand_id
1 'polypeptide(L)' 'MSDPANPNIQKRSTPQWALYQRENFWKLNDGGLPPFNTGMGHVYSWEDIPADEDTARS' A
#
# COMPACT_ATOMS: atom_id res chain seq x y z
N MET A 1 -15.09 11.72 -12.05
CA MET A 1 -14.82 12.17 -10.68
C MET A 1 -16.12 12.07 -9.90
N SER A 2 -16.15 11.41 -8.74
CA SER A 2 -17.41 11.26 -8.00
C SER A 2 -17.77 12.52 -7.24
N ASP A 3 -19.07 12.78 -7.14
CA ASP A 3 -19.64 13.94 -6.47
C ASP A 3 -19.40 13.87 -4.94
N PRO A 4 -18.63 14.82 -4.37
CA PRO A 4 -18.40 14.88 -2.93
C PRO A 4 -19.65 15.18 -2.11
N ALA A 5 -20.67 15.81 -2.71
CA ALA A 5 -21.91 16.19 -2.05
C ALA A 5 -23.01 15.13 -2.19
N ASN A 6 -22.69 13.94 -2.69
CA ASN A 6 -23.69 12.89 -2.89
C ASN A 6 -24.32 12.49 -1.54
N PRO A 7 -25.65 12.64 -1.37
CA PRO A 7 -26.32 12.34 -0.10
C PRO A 7 -26.24 10.87 0.30
N ASN A 8 -25.94 9.97 -0.64
CA ASN A 8 -25.74 8.55 -0.36
C ASN A 8 -24.37 8.26 0.26
N ILE A 9 -23.49 9.25 0.43
CA ILE A 9 -22.17 9.03 1.05
C ILE A 9 -22.30 8.59 2.51
N GLN A 10 -23.33 9.08 3.22
CA GLN A 10 -23.62 8.72 4.60
C GLN A 10 -24.25 7.32 4.75
N LYS A 11 -24.82 6.77 3.68
CA LYS A 11 -25.52 5.48 3.68
C LYS A 11 -24.61 4.30 3.35
N ARG A 12 -23.35 4.54 2.99
CA ARG A 12 -22.41 3.52 2.54
C ARG A 12 -21.47 3.18 3.69
N SER A 13 -21.18 1.89 3.87
CA SER A 13 -20.14 1.42 4.78
C SER A 13 -18.74 1.58 4.21
N THR A 14 -18.62 1.64 2.88
CA THR A 14 -17.35 1.82 2.17
C THR A 14 -17.16 3.28 1.77
N PRO A 15 -15.97 3.86 2.04
CA PRO A 15 -15.65 5.20 1.62
C PRO A 15 -15.60 5.29 0.09
N GLN A 16 -15.92 6.46 -0.44
CA GLN A 16 -15.83 6.69 -1.87
C GLN A 16 -14.37 6.73 -2.30
N TRP A 17 -13.94 5.76 -3.11
CA TRP A 17 -12.53 5.52 -3.46
C TRP A 17 -11.80 6.79 -3.93
N ALA A 18 -12.43 7.59 -4.79
CA ALA A 18 -11.83 8.82 -5.32
C ALA A 18 -11.62 9.91 -4.24
N LEU A 19 -12.50 10.00 -3.25
CA LEU A 19 -12.34 10.93 -2.12
C LEU A 19 -11.30 10.42 -1.14
N TYR A 20 -11.35 9.13 -0.82
CA TYR A 20 -10.38 8.46 0.06
C TYR A 20 -8.94 8.62 -0.46
N GLN A 21 -8.71 8.42 -1.75
CA GLN A 21 -7.39 8.65 -2.37
C GLN A 21 -6.96 10.11 -2.29
N ARG A 22 -7.86 11.05 -2.61
CA ARG A 22 -7.56 12.49 -2.56
C ARG A 22 -7.15 12.91 -1.14
N GLU A 23 -7.93 12.54 -0.14
CA GLU A 23 -7.67 12.90 1.26
C GLU A 23 -6.35 12.32 1.76
N ASN A 24 -6.08 11.04 1.46
CA ASN A 24 -4.83 10.41 1.88
C ASN A 24 -3.61 10.99 1.16
N PHE A 25 -3.76 11.39 -0.10
CA PHE A 25 -2.70 12.07 -0.84
C PHE A 25 -2.29 13.39 -0.18
N TRP A 26 -3.26 14.20 0.27
CA TRP A 26 -2.97 15.46 0.96
C TRP A 26 -2.41 15.24 2.37
N LYS A 27 -3.00 14.33 3.15
CA LYS A 27 -2.55 14.01 4.52
C LYS A 27 -1.11 13.49 4.59
N LEU A 28 -0.61 12.89 3.51
CA LEU A 28 0.79 12.46 3.41
C LEU A 28 1.76 13.65 3.49
N ASN A 29 1.39 14.82 2.94
CA ASN A 29 2.25 16.01 2.96
C ASN A 29 2.38 16.62 4.36
N ASP A 30 1.35 16.48 5.18
CA ASP A 30 1.32 16.99 6.56
C ASP A 30 1.93 16.00 7.57
N GLY A 31 2.45 14.85 7.10
CA GLY A 31 2.94 13.77 7.98
C GLY A 31 1.84 13.06 8.75
N GLY A 32 0.57 13.25 8.40
CA GLY A 32 -0.59 12.66 9.07
C GLY A 32 -0.84 11.19 8.72
N LEU A 33 -0.11 10.66 7.74
CA LEU A 33 -0.14 9.25 7.34
C LEU A 33 1.29 8.73 7.16
N PRO A 34 1.55 7.46 7.54
CA PRO A 34 2.83 6.84 7.21
C PRO A 34 2.97 6.76 5.68
N PRO A 35 4.19 6.95 5.14
CA PRO A 35 4.47 6.70 3.74
C PRO A 35 4.03 5.30 3.34
N PHE A 36 3.52 5.17 2.11
CA PHE A 36 3.17 3.85 1.57
C PHE A 36 4.44 2.99 1.49
N ASN A 37 4.52 1.98 2.35
CA ASN A 37 5.63 1.03 2.35
C ASN A 37 5.39 0.02 1.23
N THR A 38 6.16 0.11 0.14
CA THR A 38 6.12 -0.83 -0.99
C THR A 38 6.81 -2.16 -0.70
N GLY A 39 7.37 -2.36 0.50
CA GLY A 39 8.15 -3.55 0.84
C GLY A 39 9.51 -3.63 0.12
N MET A 40 9.88 -2.61 -0.65
CA MET A 40 11.14 -2.54 -1.42
C MET A 40 12.39 -2.28 -0.54
N GLY A 41 12.28 -2.47 0.78
CA GLY A 41 13.41 -2.38 1.70
C GLY A 41 14.29 -3.63 1.72
N HIS A 42 13.79 -4.75 1.19
CA HIS A 42 14.57 -5.96 0.97
C HIS A 42 14.88 -6.09 -0.52
N VAL A 43 16.08 -5.69 -0.91
CA VAL A 43 16.66 -6.08 -2.18
C VAL A 43 17.23 -7.47 -1.93
N TYR A 44 16.60 -8.52 -2.44
CA TYR A 44 17.18 -9.87 -2.35
C TYR A 44 18.56 -9.84 -3.02
N SER A 45 19.62 -9.92 -2.22
CA SER A 45 20.96 -10.21 -2.70
C SER A 45 21.03 -11.69 -3.04
N TRP A 46 21.89 -12.08 -3.99
CA TRP A 46 22.23 -13.48 -4.25
C TRP A 46 22.77 -14.21 -3.00
N GLU A 47 23.20 -13.45 -1.99
CA GLU A 47 23.62 -13.93 -0.66
C GLU A 47 22.44 -14.29 0.27
N ASP A 48 21.24 -13.76 0.02
CA ASP A 48 20.02 -14.03 0.80
C ASP A 48 19.27 -15.28 0.33
N ILE A 49 19.68 -15.85 -0.81
CA ILE A 49 19.13 -17.10 -1.33
C ILE A 49 19.79 -18.23 -0.52
N PRO A 50 19.05 -18.97 0.33
CA PRO A 50 19.64 -20.12 0.99
C PRO A 50 20.16 -21.07 -0.09
N ALA A 51 21.45 -21.42 -0.01
CA ALA A 51 22.00 -22.42 -0.89
C ALA A 51 21.16 -23.69 -0.72
N ASP A 52 20.59 -24.21 -1.82
CA ASP A 52 19.89 -25.48 -1.79
C ASP A 52 20.86 -26.55 -1.27
N GLU A 53 20.72 -26.94 0.00
CA GLU A 53 21.51 -27.99 0.64
C GLU A 53 21.32 -29.37 -0.03
N ASP A 54 20.43 -29.47 -1.03
CA ASP A 54 20.11 -30.69 -1.74
C ASP A 54 21.03 -31.03 -2.93
N THR A 55 21.98 -30.17 -3.31
CA THR A 55 22.92 -30.49 -4.41
C THR A 55 24.12 -31.35 -3.97
N ALA A 56 24.18 -31.76 -2.69
CA ALA A 56 25.27 -32.61 -2.16
C ALA A 56 24.91 -34.10 -2.05
N ARG A 57 23.71 -34.52 -2.50
CA ARG A 57 23.32 -35.94 -2.53
C ARG A 57 22.52 -36.30 -3.80
N SER A 58 23.22 -36.63 -4.87
CA SER A 58 22.87 -37.70 -5.83
C SER A 58 24.06 -38.02 -6.72
#